data_AF-A0A522R2W3-F1
#
_entry.id   AF-A0A522R2W3-F1
#
_cell.length_a   1.000
_cell.length_b   1.000
_cell.length_c   1.000
_cell.angle_alpha   90.00
_cell.angle_beta   90.00
_cell.angle_gamma   90.00
#
_symmetry.space_group_name_H-M   'P 1'
#
loop_
_entity.id
_entity.type
_entity.pdbx_description
1 polymer ?
#
loop_
_entity_poly.entity_id
_entity_poly.type
_entity_poly.pdbx_seq_one_letter_code
_entity_poly.pdbx_strand_id
1 'polypeptide(L)'
;MKNKTTWVRWLIVIGVLGAVVVFFALGWQHQFTLDALKAHQLALDDYRQAHPWLLGAGFFLGYVVFAALALPAATLLTLAGGALFGLLEGTLLVSFASSTGATLAFLASRFVFRDAVQRRFGKRLRAVDAGMQREGALYLFTLRLVPVFPFFLVNLLMGLTSLLLRTFYWVSQVGMLAATVVYVNAGTQLASLQSLSGIASPRILGSLALLGVLPLLARWIVARVKARKVYARWPKPQRFDRNLVVIGAGSAGLVSAYIAATVRAKVTLIEQHVMGGDCLNTGCIPSKALIHSAKLAAQARAAAQVGVHVGEVTVDFRAVMEHLQQVIAAVAPHDSVERYRALGVDVQRGHARIVSPWVVEVDGKPISTRAIVIATGAEPFIPPIPGIEDADYLTSDTLWQLRELPRRLLVMGGGPIGCELAQAFARLGSAVTQVEAAERLLLREDDEVSAFVQARLVADGVDVRTGCKAVAVERDMLICEADGQRVSLRYDVLLIAVGRKPRTAGFGLEELGIPAGRTVETDAYLTTLYPNIHACGDVAGPYQFTHTAAH
;
A
#
# COMPACT_ATOMS: atom_id res chain seq x y z
N MET A 1 -31.24 -12.66 2.65
CA MET A 1 -30.96 -12.60 1.19
C MET A 1 -29.90 -13.61 0.69
N LYS A 2 -29.76 -14.82 1.27
CA LYS A 2 -28.75 -15.82 0.84
C LYS A 2 -29.22 -16.84 -0.22
N ASN A 3 -30.53 -16.93 -0.52
CA ASN A 3 -31.09 -17.96 -1.42
C ASN A 3 -31.25 -17.57 -2.90
N LYS A 4 -31.10 -16.29 -3.28
CA LYS A 4 -31.25 -15.87 -4.68
C LYS A 4 -30.05 -16.26 -5.56
N THR A 5 -28.86 -16.42 -4.98
CA THR A 5 -27.61 -16.72 -5.69
C THR A 5 -27.51 -18.18 -6.17
N THR A 6 -28.19 -19.10 -5.49
CA THR A 6 -28.20 -20.54 -5.82
C THR A 6 -29.08 -20.85 -7.03
N TRP A 7 -30.24 -20.22 -7.15
CA TRP A 7 -31.15 -20.40 -8.29
C TRP A 7 -30.58 -19.87 -9.61
N VAL A 8 -29.91 -18.71 -9.58
CA VAL A 8 -29.24 -18.16 -10.77
C VAL A 8 -28.12 -19.08 -11.27
N ARG A 9 -27.37 -19.72 -10.35
CA ARG A 9 -26.35 -20.71 -10.71
C ARG A 9 -26.95 -21.93 -11.40
N TRP A 10 -28.05 -22.47 -10.88
CA TRP A 10 -28.75 -23.60 -11.51
C TRP A 10 -29.35 -23.26 -12.87
N LEU A 11 -29.90 -22.05 -13.04
CA LEU A 11 -30.38 -21.58 -14.35
C LEU A 11 -29.23 -21.45 -15.37
N ILE A 12 -28.06 -20.99 -14.95
CA ILE A 12 -26.87 -20.94 -15.81
C ILE A 12 -26.43 -22.37 -16.18
N VAL A 13 -26.39 -23.30 -15.23
CA VAL A 13 -26.01 -24.70 -15.48
C VAL A 13 -26.98 -25.37 -16.45
N ILE A 14 -28.29 -25.20 -16.25
CA ILE A 14 -29.33 -25.72 -17.15
C ILE A 14 -29.24 -25.08 -18.53
N GLY A 15 -29.00 -23.76 -18.60
CA GLY A 15 -28.79 -23.06 -19.87
C GLY A 15 -27.56 -23.55 -20.63
N VAL A 16 -26.46 -23.80 -19.93
CA VAL A 16 -25.21 -24.35 -20.52
C VAL A 16 -25.43 -25.78 -20.99
N LEU A 17 -26.06 -26.64 -20.18
CA LEU A 17 -26.43 -28.00 -20.58
C LEU A 17 -27.36 -28.01 -21.79
N GLY A 18 -28.36 -27.12 -21.81
CA GLY A 18 -29.25 -26.94 -22.96
C GLY A 18 -28.49 -26.50 -24.21
N ALA A 19 -27.56 -25.57 -24.10
CA ALA A 19 -26.71 -25.14 -25.21
C ALA A 19 -25.80 -26.26 -25.73
N VAL A 20 -25.26 -27.10 -24.84
CA VAL A 20 -24.47 -28.28 -25.22
C VAL A 20 -25.33 -29.31 -25.94
N VAL A 21 -26.54 -29.59 -25.43
CA VAL A 21 -27.48 -30.50 -26.09
C VAL A 21 -27.88 -29.97 -27.47
N VAL A 22 -28.20 -28.68 -27.60
CA VAL A 22 -28.51 -28.03 -28.88
C VAL A 22 -27.30 -28.06 -29.83
N PHE A 23 -26.09 -27.84 -29.34
CA PHE A 23 -24.86 -27.93 -30.12
C PHE A 23 -24.71 -29.31 -30.77
N PHE A 24 -24.92 -30.38 -30.00
CA PHE A 24 -24.84 -31.75 -30.52
C PHE A 24 -26.05 -32.14 -31.39
N ALA A 25 -27.24 -31.67 -31.05
CA ALA A 25 -28.48 -31.96 -31.78
C ALA A 25 -28.54 -31.26 -33.15
N LEU A 26 -27.99 -30.05 -33.26
CA LEU A 26 -27.87 -29.32 -34.53
C LEU A 26 -26.72 -29.83 -35.42
N GLY A 27 -25.99 -30.86 -34.99
CA GLY A 27 -24.91 -31.43 -35.77
C GLY A 27 -23.66 -30.55 -35.85
N TRP A 28 -23.55 -29.50 -35.02
CA TRP A 28 -22.44 -28.55 -35.08
C TRP A 28 -21.09 -29.24 -34.79
N GLN A 29 -21.08 -30.35 -34.05
CA GLN A 29 -19.90 -31.19 -33.87
C GLN A 29 -19.24 -31.64 -35.19
N HIS A 30 -20.02 -31.77 -36.27
CA HIS A 30 -19.50 -32.16 -37.59
C HIS A 30 -18.86 -30.98 -38.33
N GLN A 31 -19.29 -29.74 -38.05
CA GLN A 31 -18.75 -28.49 -38.60
C GLN A 31 -17.43 -28.08 -37.92
N PHE A 32 -17.18 -28.54 -36.69
CA PHE A 32 -15.93 -28.28 -35.94
C PHE A 32 -14.89 -29.39 -36.06
N THR A 33 -15.06 -30.32 -37.01
CA THR A 33 -14.01 -31.28 -37.37
C THR A 33 -12.86 -30.58 -38.10
N LEU A 34 -11.64 -31.11 -37.99
CA LEU A 34 -10.46 -30.49 -38.61
C LEU A 34 -10.58 -30.43 -40.15
N ASP A 35 -11.26 -31.40 -40.75
CA ASP A 35 -11.51 -31.44 -42.20
C ASP A 35 -12.60 -30.44 -42.63
N ALA A 36 -13.68 -30.29 -41.85
CA ALA A 36 -14.70 -29.26 -42.12
C ALA A 36 -14.13 -27.84 -41.95
N LEU A 37 -13.31 -27.61 -40.93
CA LEU A 37 -12.63 -26.33 -40.71
C LEU A 37 -11.69 -25.99 -41.87
N LYS A 38 -10.96 -26.97 -42.42
CA LYS A 38 -10.14 -26.80 -43.62
C LYS A 38 -10.98 -26.50 -44.87
N ALA A 39 -12.10 -27.18 -45.05
CA ALA A 39 -13.01 -26.93 -46.18
C ALA A 39 -13.60 -25.51 -46.13
N HIS A 40 -14.00 -25.04 -44.95
CA HIS A 40 -14.44 -23.65 -44.74
C HIS A 40 -13.31 -22.65 -44.93
N GLN A 41 -12.09 -22.98 -44.52
CA GLN A 41 -10.90 -22.14 -44.74
C GLN A 41 -10.59 -21.99 -46.23
N LEU A 42 -10.61 -23.08 -47.00
CA LEU A 42 -10.41 -23.05 -48.45
C LEU A 42 -11.47 -22.20 -49.16
N ALA A 43 -12.74 -22.38 -48.81
CA ALA A 43 -13.84 -21.58 -49.35
C ALA A 43 -13.70 -20.08 -49.00
N LEU A 44 -13.20 -19.76 -47.79
CA LEU A 44 -12.92 -18.40 -47.36
C LEU A 44 -11.70 -17.80 -48.07
N ASP A 45 -10.67 -18.61 -48.36
CA ASP A 45 -9.50 -18.17 -49.13
C ASP A 45 -9.86 -17.88 -50.59
N ASP A 46 -10.71 -18.71 -51.22
CA ASP A 46 -11.23 -18.47 -52.57
C ASP A 46 -12.07 -17.19 -52.61
N TYR A 47 -12.94 -16.99 -51.61
CA TYR A 47 -13.74 -15.76 -51.48
C TYR A 47 -12.86 -14.53 -51.21
N ARG A 48 -11.80 -14.68 -50.42
CA ARG A 48 -10.82 -13.60 -50.17
C ARG A 48 -10.11 -13.20 -51.45
N GLN A 49 -9.72 -14.15 -52.30
CA GLN A 49 -9.08 -13.85 -53.58
C GLN A 49 -10.04 -13.13 -54.54
N ALA A 50 -11.31 -13.52 -54.55
CA ALA A 50 -12.33 -12.86 -55.38
C ALA A 50 -12.72 -11.47 -54.88
N HIS A 51 -12.78 -11.26 -53.56
CA HIS A 51 -13.30 -10.03 -52.93
C HIS A 51 -12.45 -9.54 -51.74
N PRO A 52 -11.15 -9.22 -51.93
CA PRO A 52 -10.23 -8.94 -50.84
C PRO A 52 -10.63 -7.72 -50.01
N TRP A 53 -11.07 -6.65 -50.66
CA TRP A 53 -11.48 -5.40 -50.00
C TRP A 53 -12.79 -5.55 -49.22
N LEU A 54 -13.76 -6.29 -49.76
CA LEU A 54 -15.06 -6.48 -49.13
C LEU A 54 -14.93 -7.36 -47.87
N LEU A 55 -14.17 -8.45 -47.96
CA LEU A 55 -13.90 -9.32 -46.82
C LEU A 55 -13.08 -8.58 -45.74
N GLY A 56 -12.05 -7.84 -46.14
CA GLY A 56 -11.25 -7.02 -45.22
C GLY A 56 -12.05 -5.93 -44.51
N ALA A 57 -12.89 -5.19 -45.24
CA ALA A 57 -13.76 -4.14 -44.67
C ALA A 57 -14.84 -4.74 -43.75
N GLY A 58 -15.46 -5.86 -44.15
CA GLY A 58 -16.43 -6.58 -43.34
C GLY A 58 -15.82 -7.09 -42.03
N PHE A 59 -14.64 -7.70 -42.09
CA PHE A 59 -13.90 -8.14 -40.91
C PHE A 59 -13.53 -6.96 -40.00
N PHE A 60 -13.02 -5.87 -40.58
CA PHE A 60 -12.68 -4.66 -39.83
C PHE A 60 -13.89 -4.08 -39.07
N LEU A 61 -15.01 -3.88 -39.77
CA LEU A 61 -16.23 -3.34 -39.16
C LEU A 61 -16.79 -4.28 -38.09
N GLY A 62 -16.83 -5.58 -38.38
CA GLY A 62 -17.25 -6.59 -37.41
C GLY A 62 -16.40 -6.58 -36.14
N TYR A 63 -15.07 -6.50 -36.30
CA TYR A 63 -14.15 -6.40 -35.17
C TYR A 63 -14.36 -5.10 -34.37
N VAL A 64 -14.50 -3.95 -35.05
CA VAL A 64 -14.77 -2.65 -34.40
C VAL A 64 -16.04 -2.74 -33.55
N VAL A 65 -17.13 -3.27 -34.09
CA VAL A 65 -18.40 -3.45 -33.37
C VAL A 65 -18.19 -4.36 -32.16
N PHE A 66 -17.53 -5.50 -32.35
CA PHE A 66 -17.29 -6.45 -31.28
C PHE A 66 -16.47 -5.86 -30.12
N ALA A 67 -15.42 -5.11 -30.45
CA ALA A 67 -14.58 -4.41 -29.48
C ALA A 67 -15.31 -3.23 -28.81
N ALA A 68 -16.16 -2.50 -29.56
CA ALA A 68 -16.99 -1.40 -29.05
C ALA A 68 -18.05 -1.89 -28.05
N LEU A 69 -18.64 -3.05 -28.32
CA LEU A 69 -19.58 -3.73 -27.42
C LEU A 69 -18.89 -4.37 -26.20
N ALA A 70 -17.56 -4.27 -26.09
CA ALA A 70 -16.78 -4.77 -24.97
C ALA A 70 -17.00 -6.28 -24.71
N LEU A 71 -17.21 -7.06 -25.78
CA LEU A 71 -17.52 -8.48 -25.69
C LEU A 71 -16.26 -9.32 -25.39
N PRO A 72 -16.34 -10.34 -24.51
CA PRO A 72 -15.18 -11.10 -24.02
C PRO A 72 -14.68 -12.19 -24.98
N ALA A 73 -14.63 -11.93 -26.29
CA ALA A 73 -14.12 -12.88 -27.30
C ALA A 73 -13.18 -12.24 -28.36
N ALA A 74 -12.67 -11.04 -28.10
CA ALA A 74 -11.79 -10.35 -29.06
C ALA A 74 -10.51 -11.16 -29.39
N THR A 75 -10.04 -11.99 -28.47
CA THR A 75 -8.89 -12.89 -28.71
C THR A 75 -9.16 -13.89 -29.84
N LEU A 76 -10.38 -14.45 -29.93
CA LEU A 76 -10.76 -15.36 -31.01
C LEU A 76 -10.78 -14.64 -32.36
N LEU A 77 -11.31 -13.41 -32.40
CA LEU A 77 -11.30 -12.60 -33.61
C LEU A 77 -9.88 -12.22 -34.05
N THR A 78 -8.97 -11.95 -33.12
CA THR A 78 -7.56 -11.70 -33.45
C THR A 78 -6.87 -12.92 -34.04
N LEU A 79 -7.13 -14.12 -33.50
CA LEU A 79 -6.63 -15.38 -34.07
C LEU A 79 -7.21 -15.60 -35.47
N ALA A 80 -8.52 -15.38 -35.65
CA ALA A 80 -9.19 -15.47 -36.95
C ALA A 80 -8.60 -14.46 -37.96
N GLY A 81 -8.26 -13.25 -37.51
CA GLY A 81 -7.58 -12.26 -38.36
C GLY A 81 -6.23 -12.75 -38.88
N GLY A 82 -5.45 -13.45 -38.05
CA GLY A 82 -4.22 -14.11 -38.49
C GLY A 82 -4.45 -15.28 -39.44
N ALA A 83 -5.46 -16.11 -39.15
CA ALA A 83 -5.83 -17.24 -39.98
C ALA A 83 -6.29 -16.81 -41.39
N LEU A 84 -7.09 -15.75 -41.47
CA LEU A 84 -7.73 -15.29 -42.71
C LEU A 84 -6.85 -14.36 -43.53
N PHE A 85 -6.06 -13.49 -42.90
CA PHE A 85 -5.32 -12.43 -43.60
C PHE A 85 -3.79 -12.61 -43.53
N GLY A 86 -3.31 -13.59 -42.77
CA GLY A 86 -1.89 -13.78 -42.51
C GLY A 86 -1.32 -12.71 -41.56
N LEU A 87 0.00 -12.76 -41.36
CA LEU A 87 0.65 -11.96 -40.32
C LEU A 87 0.55 -10.45 -40.56
N LEU A 88 0.89 -9.98 -41.76
CA LEU A 88 1.07 -8.55 -42.01
C LEU A 88 -0.29 -7.83 -42.15
N GLU A 89 -1.15 -8.30 -43.05
CA GLU A 89 -2.49 -7.72 -43.25
C GLU A 89 -3.37 -7.94 -42.01
N GLY A 90 -3.34 -9.12 -41.40
CA GLY A 90 -4.08 -9.42 -40.18
C GLY A 90 -3.67 -8.51 -39.01
N THR A 91 -2.37 -8.24 -38.85
CA THR A 91 -1.89 -7.31 -37.82
C THR A 91 -2.40 -5.90 -38.06
N LEU A 92 -2.34 -5.40 -39.30
CA LEU A 92 -2.83 -4.07 -39.64
C LEU A 92 -4.34 -3.96 -39.38
N LEU A 93 -5.13 -4.87 -39.94
CA LEU A 93 -6.58 -4.86 -39.77
C LEU A 93 -6.99 -4.95 -38.29
N VAL A 94 -6.46 -5.93 -37.55
CA VAL A 94 -6.83 -6.12 -36.15
C VAL A 94 -6.34 -4.96 -35.28
N SER A 95 -5.11 -4.46 -35.50
CA SER A 95 -4.56 -3.38 -34.68
C SER A 95 -5.43 -2.11 -34.75
N PHE A 96 -5.73 -1.64 -35.96
CA PHE A 96 -6.57 -0.45 -36.16
C PHE A 96 -8.05 -0.69 -35.79
N ALA A 97 -8.61 -1.87 -36.08
CA ALA A 97 -9.98 -2.19 -35.71
C ALA A 97 -10.14 -2.24 -34.18
N SER A 98 -9.18 -2.85 -33.48
CA SER A 98 -9.21 -2.99 -32.02
C SER A 98 -9.10 -1.65 -31.31
N SER A 99 -8.22 -0.76 -31.75
CA SER A 99 -8.07 0.58 -31.16
C SER A 99 -9.29 1.46 -31.44
N THR A 100 -9.84 1.39 -32.65
CA THR A 100 -11.09 2.10 -33.01
C THR A 100 -12.26 1.61 -32.16
N GLY A 101 -12.49 0.30 -32.08
CA GLY A 101 -13.54 -0.28 -31.24
C GLY A 101 -13.35 0.01 -29.75
N ALA A 102 -12.12 -0.10 -29.24
CA ALA A 102 -11.80 0.28 -27.86
C ALA A 102 -12.11 1.75 -27.57
N THR A 103 -11.91 2.63 -28.54
CA THR A 103 -12.19 4.08 -28.45
C THR A 103 -13.70 4.34 -28.43
N LEU A 104 -14.48 3.61 -29.21
CA LEU A 104 -15.94 3.65 -29.13
C LEU A 104 -16.46 3.13 -27.78
N ALA A 105 -15.92 2.02 -27.27
CA ALA A 105 -16.26 1.52 -25.94
C ALA A 105 -15.93 2.54 -24.83
N PHE A 106 -14.78 3.20 -24.94
CA PHE A 106 -14.35 4.28 -24.05
C PHE A 106 -15.34 5.46 -24.09
N LEU A 107 -15.74 5.91 -25.28
CA LEU A 107 -16.69 7.01 -25.47
C LEU A 107 -18.09 6.64 -24.96
N ALA A 108 -18.55 5.42 -25.24
CA ALA A 108 -19.81 4.91 -24.74
C ALA A 108 -19.81 4.85 -23.20
N SER A 109 -18.73 4.39 -22.58
CA SER A 109 -18.57 4.42 -21.12
C SER A 109 -18.59 5.85 -20.57
N ARG A 110 -17.91 6.78 -21.25
CA ARG A 110 -17.81 8.18 -20.81
C ARG A 110 -19.13 8.94 -20.89
N PHE A 111 -19.86 8.80 -21.99
CA PHE A 111 -20.99 9.66 -22.33
C PHE A 111 -22.36 8.97 -22.19
N VAL A 112 -22.44 7.65 -22.35
CA VAL A 112 -23.72 6.93 -22.40
C VAL A 112 -23.96 6.10 -21.14
N PHE A 113 -22.95 5.36 -20.68
CA PHE A 113 -23.10 4.35 -19.63
C PHE A 113 -22.37 4.67 -18.32
N ARG A 114 -22.00 5.94 -18.09
CA ARG A 114 -21.15 6.36 -16.98
C ARG A 114 -21.61 5.82 -15.62
N ASP A 115 -22.87 6.05 -15.28
CA ASP A 115 -23.45 5.66 -13.98
C ASP A 115 -23.61 4.14 -13.84
N ALA A 116 -23.87 3.43 -14.93
CA ALA A 116 -24.00 1.98 -14.93
C ALA A 116 -22.64 1.31 -14.69
N VAL A 117 -21.60 1.78 -15.39
CA VAL A 117 -20.22 1.28 -15.23
C VAL A 117 -19.69 1.64 -13.84
N GLN A 118 -19.94 2.87 -13.36
CA GLN A 118 -19.51 3.30 -12.03
C GLN A 118 -20.17 2.49 -10.91
N ARG A 119 -21.48 2.22 -10.99
CA ARG A 119 -22.18 1.36 -10.01
C ARG A 119 -21.63 -0.07 -9.99
N ARG A 120 -21.30 -0.63 -11.17
CA ARG A 120 -20.82 -2.01 -11.28
C ARG A 120 -19.34 -2.19 -10.88
N PHE A 121 -18.50 -1.17 -11.12
CA PHE A 121 -17.05 -1.29 -10.98
C PHE A 121 -16.40 -0.25 -10.04
N GLY A 122 -17.16 0.53 -9.29
CA GLY A 122 -16.66 1.67 -8.49
C GLY A 122 -15.53 1.36 -7.51
N LYS A 123 -15.49 0.15 -6.93
CA LYS A 123 -14.35 -0.27 -6.09
C LYS A 123 -13.04 -0.41 -6.88
N ARG A 124 -13.09 -0.99 -8.09
CA ARG A 124 -11.92 -1.15 -8.98
C ARG A 124 -11.52 0.17 -9.62
N LEU A 125 -12.49 1.05 -9.87
CA LEU A 125 -12.26 2.38 -10.43
C LEU A 125 -11.33 3.21 -9.56
N ARG A 126 -11.47 3.18 -8.23
CA ARG A 126 -10.59 3.95 -7.32
C ARG A 126 -9.11 3.60 -7.47
N ALA A 127 -8.77 2.32 -7.58
CA ALA A 127 -7.39 1.87 -7.79
C ALA A 127 -6.85 2.30 -9.16
N VAL A 128 -7.70 2.20 -10.19
CA VAL A 128 -7.37 2.61 -11.57
C VAL A 128 -7.18 4.12 -11.69
N ASP A 129 -8.03 4.91 -11.02
CA ASP A 129 -7.96 6.36 -11.01
C ASP A 129 -6.72 6.86 -10.26
N ALA A 130 -6.40 6.27 -9.10
CA ALA A 130 -5.17 6.55 -8.38
C ALA A 130 -3.91 6.25 -9.21
N GLY A 131 -3.89 5.10 -9.92
CA GLY A 131 -2.81 4.76 -10.84
C GLY A 131 -2.70 5.74 -12.02
N MET A 132 -3.84 6.17 -12.56
CA MET A 132 -3.92 7.13 -13.66
C MET A 132 -3.42 8.52 -13.25
N GLN A 133 -3.76 8.99 -12.04
CA GLN A 133 -3.25 10.27 -11.54
C GLN A 133 -1.72 10.25 -11.32
N ARG A 134 -1.16 9.10 -10.92
CA ARG A 134 0.28 8.96 -10.70
C ARG A 134 1.09 8.84 -11.99
N GLU A 135 0.63 8.05 -12.97
CA GLU A 135 1.44 7.68 -14.14
C GLU A 135 0.83 8.03 -15.51
N GLY A 136 -0.42 8.49 -15.55
CA GLY A 136 -1.10 8.91 -16.77
C GLY A 136 -1.07 7.87 -17.89
N ALA A 137 -0.61 8.27 -19.08
CA ALA A 137 -0.51 7.42 -20.26
C ALA A 137 0.30 6.12 -20.03
N LEU A 138 1.32 6.15 -19.18
CA LEU A 138 2.14 4.98 -18.88
C LEU A 138 1.38 3.92 -18.07
N TYR A 139 0.40 4.34 -17.26
CA TYR A 139 -0.47 3.41 -16.55
C TYR A 139 -1.30 2.57 -17.52
N LEU A 140 -1.96 3.24 -18.48
CA LEU A 140 -2.72 2.57 -19.54
C LEU A 140 -1.83 1.65 -20.37
N PHE A 141 -0.66 2.13 -20.78
CA PHE A 141 0.30 1.31 -21.53
C PHE A 141 0.66 0.03 -20.76
N THR A 142 0.94 0.14 -19.46
CA THR A 142 1.26 -1.01 -18.61
C THR A 142 0.07 -1.95 -18.47
N LEU A 143 -1.15 -1.44 -18.29
CA LEU A 143 -2.36 -2.28 -18.23
C LEU A 143 -2.60 -3.05 -19.53
N ARG A 144 -2.28 -2.49 -20.70
CA ARG A 144 -2.38 -3.19 -22.00
C ARG A 144 -1.37 -4.32 -22.14
N LEU A 145 -0.25 -4.23 -21.42
CA LEU A 145 0.78 -5.26 -21.42
C LEU A 145 0.50 -6.38 -20.44
N VAL A 146 -0.36 -6.19 -19.42
CA VAL A 146 -0.65 -7.21 -18.41
C VAL A 146 -1.82 -8.10 -18.85
N PRO A 147 -1.60 -9.39 -19.21
CA PRO A 147 -2.63 -10.26 -19.79
C PRO A 147 -3.73 -10.65 -18.80
N VAL A 148 -3.50 -10.46 -17.49
CA VAL A 148 -4.50 -10.75 -16.44
C VAL A 148 -5.68 -9.77 -16.46
N PHE A 149 -5.49 -8.54 -16.96
CA PHE A 149 -6.56 -7.56 -17.01
C PHE A 149 -7.38 -7.72 -18.30
N PRO A 150 -8.70 -7.96 -18.22
CA PRO A 150 -9.52 -8.08 -19.41
C PRO A 150 -9.55 -6.76 -20.20
N PHE A 151 -9.18 -6.80 -21.49
CA PHE A 151 -9.09 -5.61 -22.34
C PHE A 151 -10.37 -4.78 -22.39
N PHE A 152 -11.52 -5.45 -22.44
CA PHE A 152 -12.83 -4.79 -22.46
C PHE A 152 -13.07 -3.96 -21.19
N LEU A 153 -12.60 -4.45 -20.04
CA LEU A 153 -12.74 -3.76 -18.76
C LEU A 153 -11.86 -2.51 -18.74
N VAL A 154 -10.63 -2.59 -19.26
CA VAL A 154 -9.74 -1.43 -19.37
C VAL A 154 -10.39 -0.34 -20.23
N ASN A 155 -10.98 -0.70 -21.39
CA ASN A 155 -11.66 0.27 -22.27
C ASN A 155 -12.76 1.05 -21.54
N LEU A 156 -13.61 0.32 -20.80
CA LEU A 156 -14.73 0.92 -20.06
C LEU A 156 -14.25 1.78 -18.89
N LEU A 157 -13.31 1.28 -18.08
CA LEU A 157 -12.82 2.01 -16.91
C LEU A 157 -12.08 3.30 -17.28
N MET A 158 -11.30 3.28 -18.36
CA MET A 158 -10.60 4.48 -18.85
C MET A 158 -11.57 5.59 -19.29
N GLY A 159 -12.77 5.25 -19.77
CA GLY A 159 -13.80 6.24 -20.12
C GLY A 159 -14.27 7.07 -18.92
N LEU A 160 -14.12 6.53 -17.70
CA LEU A 160 -14.51 7.20 -16.46
C LEU A 160 -13.41 8.11 -15.86
N THR A 161 -12.16 8.00 -16.33
CA THR A 161 -11.03 8.81 -15.82
C THR A 161 -10.91 10.13 -16.57
N SER A 162 -9.96 10.99 -16.16
CA SER A 162 -9.62 12.26 -16.83
C SER A 162 -8.80 12.11 -18.11
N LEU A 163 -8.54 10.89 -18.57
CA LEU A 163 -7.66 10.63 -19.71
C LEU A 163 -8.23 11.22 -21.01
N LEU A 164 -7.37 11.92 -21.78
CA LEU A 164 -7.71 12.47 -23.09
C LEU A 164 -7.93 11.34 -24.11
N LEU A 165 -8.93 11.50 -24.98
CA LEU A 165 -9.28 10.53 -26.03
C LEU A 165 -8.10 10.24 -26.96
N ARG A 166 -7.37 11.28 -27.36
CA ARG A 166 -6.20 11.16 -28.26
C ARG A 166 -5.10 10.33 -27.61
N THR A 167 -4.84 10.54 -26.32
CA THR A 167 -3.88 9.77 -25.54
C THR A 167 -4.33 8.32 -25.42
N PHE A 168 -5.60 8.07 -25.13
CA PHE A 168 -6.15 6.72 -25.06
C PHE A 168 -5.97 5.94 -26.36
N TYR A 169 -6.28 6.55 -27.51
CA TYR A 169 -6.18 5.91 -28.83
C TYR A 169 -4.73 5.53 -29.15
N TRP A 170 -3.80 6.50 -29.13
CA TRP A 170 -2.41 6.23 -29.52
C TRP A 170 -1.69 5.28 -28.56
N VAL A 171 -1.95 5.40 -27.25
CA VAL A 171 -1.39 4.46 -26.26
C VAL A 171 -1.94 3.05 -26.47
N SER A 172 -3.23 2.90 -26.80
CA SER A 172 -3.82 1.59 -27.09
C SER A 172 -3.26 1.00 -28.38
N GLN A 173 -3.09 1.82 -29.42
CA GLN A 173 -2.51 1.40 -30.70
C GLN A 173 -1.09 0.87 -30.51
N VAL A 174 -0.23 1.63 -29.84
CA VAL A 174 1.17 1.23 -29.62
C VAL A 174 1.27 0.10 -28.59
N GLY A 175 0.54 0.20 -27.48
CA GLY A 175 0.62 -0.74 -26.36
C GLY A 175 0.08 -2.14 -26.67
N MET A 176 -0.87 -2.26 -27.60
CA MET A 176 -1.39 -3.57 -28.02
C MET A 176 -0.67 -4.14 -29.25
N LEU A 177 0.05 -3.34 -30.04
CA LEU A 177 0.62 -3.77 -31.31
C LEU A 177 1.47 -5.04 -31.19
N ALA A 178 2.39 -5.08 -30.21
CA ALA A 178 3.24 -6.23 -30.02
C ALA A 178 2.42 -7.49 -29.65
N ALA A 179 1.42 -7.35 -28.77
CA ALA A 179 0.52 -8.45 -28.45
C ALA A 179 -0.31 -8.89 -29.66
N THR A 180 -0.83 -7.94 -30.44
CA THR A 180 -1.56 -8.19 -31.69
C THR A 180 -0.72 -8.99 -32.66
N VAL A 181 0.54 -8.62 -32.90
CA VAL A 181 1.46 -9.37 -33.76
C VAL A 181 1.59 -10.82 -33.29
N VAL A 182 1.74 -11.05 -31.98
CA VAL A 182 1.90 -12.43 -31.46
C VAL A 182 0.61 -13.23 -31.59
N TYR A 183 -0.55 -12.65 -31.26
CA TYR A 183 -1.84 -13.34 -31.43
C TYR A 183 -2.16 -13.60 -32.91
N VAL A 184 -1.96 -12.63 -33.79
CA VAL A 184 -2.16 -12.81 -35.24
C VAL A 184 -1.19 -13.88 -35.76
N ASN A 185 0.09 -13.87 -35.36
CA ASN A 185 1.05 -14.90 -35.73
C ASN A 185 0.63 -16.30 -35.25
N ALA A 186 0.13 -16.41 -34.02
CA ALA A 186 -0.43 -17.67 -33.52
C ALA A 186 -1.64 -18.11 -34.37
N GLY A 187 -2.51 -17.19 -34.76
CA GLY A 187 -3.63 -17.45 -35.69
C GLY A 187 -3.17 -17.96 -37.05
N THR A 188 -2.19 -17.30 -37.67
CA THR A 188 -1.58 -17.73 -38.94
C THR A 188 -0.99 -19.14 -38.84
N GLN A 189 -0.33 -19.46 -37.72
CA GLN A 189 0.25 -20.78 -37.50
C GLN A 189 -0.82 -21.85 -37.27
N LEU A 190 -1.86 -21.54 -36.49
CA LEU A 190 -3.00 -22.45 -36.27
C LEU A 190 -3.70 -22.78 -37.59
N ALA A 191 -3.83 -21.81 -38.50
CA ALA A 191 -4.42 -21.99 -39.82
C ALA A 191 -3.59 -22.88 -40.76
N SER A 192 -2.31 -23.12 -40.43
CA SER A 192 -1.41 -24.00 -41.19
C SER A 192 -1.34 -25.44 -40.63
N LEU A 193 -2.12 -25.75 -39.57
CA LEU A 193 -2.10 -27.06 -38.94
C LEU A 193 -2.75 -28.13 -39.82
N GLN A 194 -1.94 -29.12 -40.19
CA GLN A 194 -2.44 -30.29 -40.93
C GLN A 194 -3.01 -31.37 -40.01
N SER A 195 -2.61 -31.42 -38.73
CA SER A 195 -3.04 -32.40 -37.72
C SER A 195 -3.01 -31.81 -36.29
N LEU A 196 -3.75 -32.43 -35.36
CA LEU A 196 -3.80 -32.03 -33.95
C LEU A 196 -2.45 -32.20 -33.20
N SER A 197 -1.61 -33.15 -33.62
CA SER A 197 -0.25 -33.30 -33.06
C SER A 197 0.67 -32.14 -33.42
N GLY A 198 0.37 -31.41 -34.50
CA GLY A 198 1.10 -30.21 -34.91
C GLY A 198 0.99 -29.04 -33.92
N ILE A 199 -0.01 -29.04 -33.03
CA ILE A 199 -0.16 -28.03 -31.97
C ILE A 199 1.05 -28.07 -31.01
N ALA A 200 1.64 -29.23 -30.78
CA ALA A 200 2.85 -29.41 -29.98
C ALA A 200 4.15 -29.10 -30.75
N SER A 201 4.07 -28.51 -31.95
CA SER A 201 5.26 -28.15 -32.72
C SER A 201 6.05 -27.03 -32.00
N PRO A 202 7.40 -27.03 -32.08
CA PRO A 202 8.24 -25.99 -31.49
C PRO A 202 7.87 -24.57 -31.92
N ARG A 203 7.31 -24.39 -33.13
CA ARG A 203 6.86 -23.09 -33.65
C ARG A 203 5.64 -22.56 -32.90
N ILE A 204 4.61 -23.39 -32.71
CA ILE A 204 3.38 -23.00 -32.00
C ILE A 204 3.68 -22.84 -30.51
N LEU A 205 4.44 -23.76 -29.92
CA LEU A 205 4.89 -23.64 -28.53
C LEU A 205 5.71 -22.35 -28.32
N GLY A 206 6.57 -21.97 -29.27
CA GLY A 206 7.30 -20.70 -29.23
C GLY A 206 6.37 -19.49 -29.27
N SER A 207 5.34 -19.50 -30.13
CA SER A 207 4.35 -18.41 -30.22
C SER A 207 3.49 -18.31 -28.95
N LEU A 208 3.08 -19.44 -28.37
CA LEU A 208 2.35 -19.48 -27.10
C LEU A 208 3.22 -19.03 -25.92
N ALA A 209 4.50 -19.43 -25.88
CA ALA A 209 5.45 -18.93 -24.88
C ALA A 209 5.66 -17.42 -25.00
N LEU A 210 5.74 -16.90 -26.24
CA LEU A 210 5.88 -15.48 -26.50
C LEU A 210 4.65 -14.67 -26.00
N LEU A 211 3.44 -15.23 -26.08
CA LEU A 211 2.23 -14.61 -25.50
C LEU A 211 2.34 -14.41 -23.98
N GLY A 212 3.02 -15.32 -23.27
CA GLY A 212 3.27 -15.21 -21.83
C GLY A 212 4.44 -14.29 -21.49
N VAL A 213 5.55 -14.40 -22.24
CA VAL A 213 6.81 -13.69 -21.94
C VAL A 213 6.75 -12.21 -22.33
N LEU A 214 6.12 -11.87 -23.45
CA LEU A 214 6.08 -10.51 -23.98
C LEU A 214 5.54 -9.49 -22.97
N PRO A 215 4.41 -9.73 -22.28
CA PRO A 215 3.96 -8.95 -21.13
C PRO A 215 5.01 -8.64 -20.07
N LEU A 216 5.73 -9.69 -19.63
CA LEU A 216 6.72 -9.59 -18.57
C LEU A 216 7.94 -8.80 -19.03
N LEU A 217 8.38 -9.05 -20.27
CA LEU A 217 9.47 -8.34 -20.90
C LEU A 217 9.13 -6.85 -21.07
N ALA A 218 7.94 -6.53 -21.57
CA ALA A 218 7.52 -5.15 -21.76
C ALA A 218 7.42 -4.39 -20.43
N ARG A 219 6.87 -5.04 -19.38
CA ARG A 219 6.87 -4.48 -18.01
C ARG A 219 8.29 -4.23 -17.51
N TRP A 220 9.20 -5.18 -17.73
CA TRP A 220 10.61 -5.06 -17.36
C TRP A 220 11.30 -3.91 -18.10
N ILE A 221 11.05 -3.74 -19.40
CA ILE A 221 11.57 -2.62 -20.20
C ILE A 221 11.08 -1.29 -19.63
N VAL A 222 9.78 -1.14 -19.39
CA VAL A 222 9.20 0.10 -18.84
C VAL A 222 9.82 0.43 -17.48
N ALA A 223 9.91 -0.53 -16.57
CA ALA A 223 10.54 -0.35 -15.27
C ALA A 223 12.01 0.08 -15.41
N ARG A 224 12.74 -0.51 -16.37
CA ARG A 224 14.15 -0.19 -16.61
C ARG A 224 14.36 1.19 -17.23
N VAL A 225 13.46 1.63 -18.11
CA VAL A 225 13.47 2.99 -18.66
C VAL A 225 13.17 4.02 -17.58
N LYS A 226 12.13 3.79 -16.75
CA LYS A 226 11.81 4.65 -15.60
C LYS A 226 13.01 4.75 -14.63
N ALA A 227 13.60 3.61 -14.27
CA ALA A 227 14.79 3.55 -13.42
C ALA A 227 15.96 4.35 -14.01
N ARG A 228 16.27 4.15 -15.30
CA ARG A 228 17.33 4.92 -15.98
C ARG A 228 17.07 6.42 -15.94
N LYS A 229 15.82 6.85 -16.13
CA LYS A 229 15.44 8.27 -16.10
C LYS A 229 15.68 8.90 -14.73
N VAL A 230 15.26 8.25 -13.64
CA VAL A 230 15.45 8.78 -12.28
C VAL A 230 16.92 8.78 -11.86
N TYR A 231 17.71 7.81 -12.34
CA TYR A 231 19.14 7.70 -12.07
C TYR A 231 20.02 8.61 -12.93
N ALA A 232 19.54 9.12 -14.06
CA ALA A 232 20.37 9.83 -15.05
C ALA A 232 21.10 11.06 -14.50
N ARG A 233 20.54 11.71 -13.47
CA ARG A 233 21.12 12.89 -12.82
C ARG A 233 22.21 12.57 -11.78
N TRP A 234 22.46 11.29 -11.49
CA TRP A 234 23.32 10.87 -10.39
C TRP A 234 24.53 10.06 -10.89
N PRO A 235 25.76 10.39 -10.46
CA PRO A 235 26.91 9.57 -10.77
C PRO A 235 26.83 8.26 -9.96
N LYS A 236 26.85 7.12 -10.66
CA LYS A 236 26.86 5.82 -10.01
C LYS A 236 28.29 5.41 -9.63
N PRO A 237 28.56 5.09 -8.35
CA PRO A 237 29.87 4.56 -7.94
C PRO A 237 30.23 3.26 -8.69
N GLN A 238 31.52 3.10 -9.03
CA GLN A 238 32.02 1.87 -9.67
C GLN A 238 32.04 0.68 -8.71
N ARG A 239 32.27 0.96 -7.42
CA ARG A 239 32.26 0.00 -6.32
C ARG A 239 31.41 0.58 -5.19
N PHE A 240 30.85 -0.31 -4.37
CA PHE A 240 30.07 0.06 -3.20
C PHE A 240 30.76 -0.43 -1.95
N ASP A 241 30.86 0.43 -0.94
CA ASP A 241 31.42 0.09 0.37
C ASP A 241 30.51 -0.90 1.11
N ARG A 242 29.20 -0.77 0.89
CA ARG A 242 28.16 -1.58 1.52
C ARG A 242 27.17 -2.15 0.50
N ASN A 243 26.55 -3.26 0.87
CA ASN A 243 25.40 -3.79 0.13
C ASN A 243 24.12 -3.10 0.56
N LEU A 244 24.00 -2.76 1.84
CA LEU A 244 22.84 -2.08 2.41
C LEU A 244 23.27 -1.05 3.44
N VAL A 245 22.67 0.13 3.38
CA VAL A 245 22.69 1.13 4.46
C VAL A 245 21.29 1.24 5.02
N VAL A 246 21.15 1.15 6.34
CA VAL A 246 19.88 1.30 7.06
C VAL A 246 19.95 2.56 7.91
N ILE A 247 18.96 3.43 7.78
CA ILE A 247 18.88 4.70 8.52
C ILE A 247 17.80 4.57 9.58
N GLY A 248 18.20 4.57 10.85
CA GLY A 248 17.35 4.36 12.02
C GLY A 248 17.42 2.93 12.56
N ALA A 249 17.66 2.80 13.87
CA ALA A 249 17.78 1.55 14.62
C ALA A 249 16.58 1.31 15.54
N GLY A 250 15.38 1.67 15.06
CA GLY A 250 14.11 1.15 15.59
C GLY A 250 13.76 -0.22 14.97
N SER A 251 12.57 -0.74 15.29
CA SER A 251 12.17 -2.11 14.92
C SER A 251 12.33 -2.45 13.44
N ALA A 252 11.92 -1.55 12.53
CA ALA A 252 12.07 -1.79 11.08
C ALA A 252 13.54 -1.86 10.64
N GLY A 253 14.37 -0.95 11.14
CA GLY A 253 15.78 -0.90 10.76
C GLY A 253 16.61 -2.03 11.36
N LEU A 254 16.34 -2.37 12.62
CA LEU A 254 16.94 -3.49 13.32
C LEU A 254 16.65 -4.82 12.61
N VAL A 255 15.39 -5.07 12.22
CA VAL A 255 15.02 -6.29 11.50
C VAL A 255 15.63 -6.32 10.09
N SER A 256 15.60 -5.19 9.37
CA SER A 256 16.20 -5.08 8.04
C SER A 256 17.70 -5.36 8.06
N ALA A 257 18.43 -4.77 9.02
CA ALA A 257 19.86 -4.98 9.19
C ALA A 257 20.19 -6.42 9.59
N TYR A 258 19.41 -6.99 10.51
CA TYR A 258 19.55 -8.38 10.93
C TYR A 258 19.38 -9.35 9.75
N ILE A 259 18.27 -9.27 9.01
CA ILE A 259 18.01 -10.16 7.87
C ILE A 259 19.10 -10.01 6.81
N ALA A 260 19.51 -8.79 6.47
CA ALA A 260 20.58 -8.56 5.50
C ALA A 260 21.93 -9.15 5.97
N ALA A 261 22.25 -9.08 7.25
CA ALA A 261 23.45 -9.71 7.82
C ALA A 261 23.38 -11.25 7.74
N THR A 262 22.21 -11.87 7.96
CA THR A 262 22.06 -13.33 7.87
C THR A 262 22.37 -13.88 6.48
N VAL A 263 22.13 -13.10 5.42
CA VAL A 263 22.50 -13.45 4.03
C VAL A 263 23.91 -12.96 3.66
N ARG A 264 24.73 -12.62 4.66
CA ARG A 264 26.14 -12.16 4.55
C ARG A 264 26.32 -10.88 3.73
N ALA A 265 25.31 -10.02 3.67
CA ALA A 265 25.46 -8.70 3.08
C ALA A 265 26.33 -7.80 3.97
N LYS A 266 27.15 -6.93 3.37
CA LYS A 266 27.84 -5.85 4.09
C LYS A 266 26.84 -4.76 4.44
N VAL A 267 26.43 -4.68 5.71
CA VAL A 267 25.41 -3.75 6.20
C VAL A 267 26.05 -2.67 7.05
N THR A 268 25.67 -1.40 6.82
CA THR A 268 25.84 -0.34 7.81
C THR A 268 24.48 0.07 8.36
N LEU A 269 24.35 0.09 9.69
CA LEU A 269 23.16 0.61 10.39
C LEU A 269 23.55 1.93 11.06
N ILE A 270 22.82 3.00 10.74
CA ILE A 270 23.09 4.35 11.22
C ILE A 270 22.01 4.75 12.22
N GLU A 271 22.40 5.14 13.44
CA GLU A 271 21.49 5.61 14.48
C GLU A 271 21.98 6.93 15.08
N GLN A 272 21.11 7.94 15.14
CA GLN A 272 21.47 9.26 15.64
C GLN A 272 21.27 9.41 17.17
N HIS A 273 20.43 8.56 17.77
CA HIS A 273 20.08 8.56 19.19
C HIS A 273 20.47 7.22 19.84
N VAL A 274 19.48 6.51 20.40
CA VAL A 274 19.68 5.27 21.15
C VAL A 274 19.12 4.11 20.34
N MET A 275 19.84 2.98 20.35
CA MET A 275 19.41 1.76 19.70
C MET A 275 18.08 1.24 20.27
N GLY A 276 17.31 0.50 19.47
CA GLY A 276 15.98 -0.02 19.85
C GLY A 276 14.83 0.93 19.48
N GLY A 277 15.14 2.19 19.19
CA GLY A 277 14.17 3.22 18.81
C GLY A 277 13.05 3.38 19.85
N ASP A 278 11.89 3.85 19.38
CA ASP A 278 10.81 4.20 20.30
C ASP A 278 10.25 3.00 21.04
N CYS A 279 10.06 1.85 20.38
CA CYS A 279 9.45 0.66 20.97
C CYS A 279 10.15 0.25 22.29
N LEU A 280 11.49 0.21 22.29
CA LEU A 280 12.29 -0.12 23.45
C LEU A 280 12.35 1.02 24.47
N ASN A 281 12.62 2.24 24.01
CA ASN A 281 13.08 3.32 24.88
C ASN A 281 11.95 4.24 25.38
N THR A 282 10.94 4.50 24.54
CA THR A 282 9.92 5.55 24.80
C THR A 282 8.48 5.11 24.47
N GLY A 283 8.27 3.84 24.13
CA GLY A 283 7.02 3.35 23.59
C GLY A 283 6.53 2.09 24.29
N CYS A 284 6.55 0.97 23.58
CA CYS A 284 5.89 -0.26 23.99
C CYS A 284 6.41 -0.82 25.31
N ILE A 285 7.73 -0.96 25.47
CA ILE A 285 8.33 -1.54 26.67
C ILE A 285 8.01 -0.69 27.92
N PRO A 286 8.34 0.63 27.97
CA PRO A 286 8.02 1.43 29.14
C PRO A 286 6.53 1.55 29.42
N SER A 287 5.70 1.76 28.39
CA SER A 287 4.25 1.87 28.58
C SER A 287 3.65 0.60 29.16
N LYS A 288 4.04 -0.59 28.68
CA LYS A 288 3.47 -1.85 29.19
C LYS A 288 3.98 -2.19 30.59
N ALA A 289 5.22 -1.81 30.93
CA ALA A 289 5.72 -1.91 32.30
C ALA A 289 4.91 -1.01 33.26
N LEU A 290 4.68 0.26 32.89
CA LEU A 290 3.88 1.19 33.70
C LEU A 290 2.43 0.71 33.88
N ILE A 291 1.79 0.30 32.79
CA ILE A 291 0.40 -0.22 32.79
C ILE A 291 0.30 -1.47 33.66
N HIS A 292 1.32 -2.33 33.66
CA HIS A 292 1.34 -3.52 34.51
C HIS A 292 1.33 -3.14 36.00
N SER A 293 2.23 -2.25 36.44
CA SER A 293 2.26 -1.74 37.82
C SER A 293 0.95 -1.06 38.22
N ALA A 294 0.40 -0.22 37.34
CA ALA A 294 -0.88 0.44 37.55
C ALA A 294 -2.05 -0.55 37.67
N LYS A 295 -2.05 -1.62 36.85
CA LYS A 295 -3.03 -2.69 36.91
C LYS A 295 -2.97 -3.45 38.24
N LEU A 296 -1.77 -3.76 38.73
CA LEU A 296 -1.60 -4.43 40.03
C LEU A 296 -2.16 -3.58 41.18
N ALA A 297 -1.86 -2.27 41.20
CA ALA A 297 -2.41 -1.36 42.22
C ALA A 297 -3.94 -1.32 42.19
N ALA A 298 -4.54 -1.25 41.00
CA ALA A 298 -6.01 -1.27 40.85
C ALA A 298 -6.62 -2.61 41.28
N GLN A 299 -6.00 -3.74 40.92
CA GLN A 299 -6.46 -5.07 41.32
C GLN A 299 -6.38 -5.27 42.84
N ALA A 300 -5.31 -4.80 43.47
CA ALA A 300 -5.18 -4.85 44.93
C ALA A 300 -6.30 -4.07 45.63
N ARG A 301 -6.59 -2.84 45.17
CA ARG A 301 -7.71 -2.03 45.71
C ARG A 301 -9.08 -2.67 45.49
N ALA A 302 -9.26 -3.44 44.41
CA ALA A 302 -10.52 -4.10 44.08
C ALA A 302 -10.64 -5.54 44.64
N ALA A 303 -9.61 -6.06 45.32
CA ALA A 303 -9.52 -7.47 45.70
C ALA A 303 -10.69 -7.96 46.58
N ALA A 304 -11.29 -7.08 47.39
CA ALA A 304 -12.41 -7.41 48.25
C ALA A 304 -13.66 -7.88 47.47
N GLN A 305 -13.80 -7.51 46.20
CA GLN A 305 -14.92 -7.93 45.34
C GLN A 305 -14.93 -9.44 45.07
N VAL A 306 -13.78 -10.10 45.23
CA VAL A 306 -13.63 -11.56 45.09
C VAL A 306 -13.32 -12.23 46.43
N GLY A 307 -13.58 -11.54 47.55
CA GLY A 307 -13.39 -12.07 48.91
C GLY A 307 -11.95 -12.03 49.43
N VAL A 308 -11.04 -11.30 48.76
CA VAL A 308 -9.65 -11.13 49.20
C VAL A 308 -9.49 -9.76 49.87
N HIS A 309 -9.14 -9.75 51.16
CA HIS A 309 -8.95 -8.52 51.92
C HIS A 309 -7.47 -8.17 52.03
N VAL A 310 -7.11 -6.96 51.62
CA VAL A 310 -5.77 -6.39 51.75
C VAL A 310 -5.83 -5.11 52.59
N GLY A 311 -4.70 -4.69 53.15
CA GLY A 311 -4.59 -3.41 53.83
C GLY A 311 -4.65 -2.21 52.87
N GLU A 312 -4.24 -1.04 53.36
CA GLU A 312 -4.14 0.16 52.53
C GLU A 312 -3.13 -0.05 51.38
N VAL A 313 -3.53 0.28 50.15
CA VAL A 313 -2.69 0.17 48.96
C VAL A 313 -2.00 1.49 48.68
N THR A 314 -0.74 1.60 49.06
CA THR A 314 0.14 2.73 48.75
C THR A 314 0.99 2.45 47.51
N VAL A 315 1.31 3.50 46.75
CA VAL A 315 2.12 3.41 45.52
C VAL A 315 3.35 4.29 45.70
N ASP A 316 4.53 3.66 45.74
CA ASP A 316 5.80 4.38 45.59
C ASP A 316 6.07 4.57 44.09
N PHE A 317 5.74 5.75 43.59
CA PHE A 317 5.90 6.06 42.17
C PHE A 317 7.37 6.06 41.73
N ARG A 318 8.31 6.42 42.62
CA ARG A 318 9.74 6.38 42.29
C ARG A 318 10.17 4.94 42.05
N ALA A 319 9.79 4.02 42.92
CA ALA A 319 10.05 2.59 42.76
C ALA A 319 9.40 2.01 41.48
N VAL A 320 8.19 2.46 41.12
CA VAL A 320 7.53 2.07 39.85
C VAL A 320 8.36 2.52 38.65
N MET A 321 8.86 3.76 38.65
CA MET A 321 9.69 4.29 37.57
C MET A 321 11.06 3.60 37.52
N GLU A 322 11.66 3.28 38.66
CA GLU A 322 12.91 2.49 38.73
C GLU A 322 12.73 1.08 38.17
N HIS A 323 11.63 0.40 38.52
CA HIS A 323 11.31 -0.91 37.94
C HIS A 323 11.15 -0.84 36.43
N LEU A 324 10.47 0.18 35.90
CA LEU A 324 10.35 0.41 34.47
C LEU A 324 11.74 0.56 33.81
N GLN A 325 12.65 1.33 34.40
CA GLN A 325 14.01 1.48 33.87
C GLN A 325 14.79 0.16 33.90
N GLN A 326 14.59 -0.67 34.93
CA GLN A 326 15.17 -2.02 34.99
C GLN A 326 14.65 -2.92 33.88
N VAL A 327 13.35 -2.87 33.57
CA VAL A 327 12.75 -3.63 32.46
C VAL A 327 13.36 -3.21 31.13
N ILE A 328 13.51 -1.90 30.87
CA ILE A 328 14.20 -1.42 29.66
C ILE A 328 15.63 -1.94 29.63
N ALA A 329 16.38 -1.81 30.73
CA ALA A 329 17.77 -2.25 30.82
C ALA A 329 17.94 -3.77 30.61
N ALA A 330 16.94 -4.58 30.99
CA ALA A 330 16.95 -6.02 30.77
C ALA A 330 16.73 -6.39 29.29
N VAL A 331 15.96 -5.59 28.55
CA VAL A 331 15.64 -5.84 27.13
C VAL A 331 16.70 -5.22 26.20
N ALA A 332 17.25 -4.06 26.56
CA ALA A 332 18.18 -3.29 25.73
C ALA A 332 19.39 -4.05 25.15
N PRO A 333 20.00 -5.04 25.85
CA PRO A 333 21.08 -5.86 25.27
C PRO A 333 20.66 -6.59 23.98
N HIS A 334 19.37 -6.82 23.77
CA HIS A 334 18.89 -7.49 22.56
C HIS A 334 18.87 -6.60 21.31
N ASP A 335 18.89 -5.28 21.50
CA ASP A 335 18.94 -4.30 20.41
C ASP A 335 20.26 -3.51 20.41
N SER A 336 21.25 -3.93 21.21
CA SER A 336 22.46 -3.14 21.44
C SER A 336 23.42 -3.10 20.24
N VAL A 337 24.32 -2.12 20.27
CA VAL A 337 25.42 -1.98 19.29
C VAL A 337 26.28 -3.25 19.26
N GLU A 338 26.61 -3.80 20.42
CA GLU A 338 27.47 -4.97 20.60
C GLU A 338 26.83 -6.20 19.96
N ARG A 339 25.53 -6.42 20.17
CA ARG A 339 24.81 -7.53 19.53
C ARG A 339 24.81 -7.40 18.02
N TYR A 340 24.53 -6.23 17.48
CA TYR A 340 24.49 -6.01 16.03
C TYR A 340 25.88 -6.13 15.39
N ARG A 341 26.93 -5.66 16.07
CA ARG A 341 28.32 -5.88 15.63
C ARG A 341 28.70 -7.36 15.64
N ALA A 342 28.31 -8.11 16.66
CA ALA A 342 28.54 -9.56 16.73
C ALA A 342 27.84 -10.32 15.59
N LEU A 343 26.73 -9.78 15.07
CA LEU A 343 26.01 -10.31 13.90
C LEU A 343 26.64 -9.90 12.56
N GLY A 344 27.71 -9.09 12.57
CA GLY A 344 28.40 -8.63 11.37
C GLY A 344 27.87 -7.31 10.77
N VAL A 345 27.04 -6.56 11.51
CA VAL A 345 26.56 -5.23 11.11
C VAL A 345 27.53 -4.15 11.57
N ASP A 346 27.91 -3.25 10.65
CA ASP A 346 28.66 -2.04 10.98
C ASP A 346 27.71 -0.98 11.54
N VAL A 347 27.65 -0.86 12.87
CA VAL A 347 26.80 0.11 13.54
C VAL A 347 27.56 1.44 13.73
N GLN A 348 27.03 2.48 13.10
CA GLN A 348 27.55 3.85 13.17
C GLN A 348 26.57 4.76 13.90
N ARG A 349 27.09 5.57 14.82
CA ARG A 349 26.32 6.62 15.49
C ARG A 349 26.55 7.93 14.77
N GLY A 350 25.48 8.65 14.45
CA GLY A 350 25.56 9.93 13.76
C GLY A 350 24.31 10.25 12.97
N HIS A 351 24.25 11.46 12.43
CA HIS A 351 23.14 11.91 11.60
C HIS A 351 23.35 11.46 10.14
N ALA A 352 22.37 10.75 9.60
CA ALA A 352 22.41 10.26 8.22
C ALA A 352 21.76 11.27 7.26
N ARG A 353 22.41 11.54 6.12
CA ARG A 353 21.82 12.29 5.00
C ARG A 353 22.01 11.54 3.69
N ILE A 354 20.92 11.30 2.96
CA ILE A 354 20.98 10.71 1.62
C ILE A 354 21.36 11.81 0.64
N VAL A 355 22.54 11.72 0.03
CA VAL A 355 23.02 12.74 -0.92
C VAL A 355 22.92 12.30 -2.37
N SER A 356 22.75 10.99 -2.60
CA SER A 356 22.39 10.43 -3.90
C SER A 356 21.71 9.06 -3.70
N PRO A 357 21.16 8.44 -4.76
CA PRO A 357 20.58 7.10 -4.65
C PRO A 357 21.54 6.02 -4.17
N TRP A 358 22.85 6.27 -4.17
CA TRP A 358 23.86 5.31 -3.79
C TRP A 358 24.83 5.79 -2.72
N VAL A 359 24.64 6.98 -2.17
CA VAL A 359 25.56 7.55 -1.18
C VAL A 359 24.76 8.14 -0.04
N VAL A 360 25.09 7.70 1.18
CA VAL A 360 24.59 8.24 2.44
C VAL A 360 25.78 8.83 3.18
N GLU A 361 25.65 10.04 3.69
CA GLU A 361 26.62 10.66 4.58
C GLU A 361 26.25 10.40 6.03
N VAL A 362 27.25 10.10 6.86
CA VAL A 362 27.13 10.07 8.32
C VAL A 362 28.02 11.16 8.87
N ASP A 363 27.43 12.21 9.43
CA ASP A 363 28.14 13.41 9.91
C ASP A 363 29.13 13.97 8.86
N GLY A 364 28.68 14.02 7.60
CA GLY A 364 29.46 14.50 6.45
C GLY A 364 30.45 13.49 5.85
N LYS A 365 30.57 12.27 6.39
CA LYS A 365 31.41 11.21 5.81
C LYS A 365 30.60 10.33 4.86
N PRO A 366 30.93 10.27 3.56
CA PRO A 366 30.15 9.51 2.58
C PRO A 366 30.38 8.01 2.69
N ILE A 367 29.30 7.24 2.54
CA ILE A 367 29.28 5.78 2.45
C ILE A 367 28.53 5.38 1.19
N SER A 368 29.22 4.71 0.26
CA SER A 368 28.58 4.21 -0.95
C SER A 368 27.88 2.86 -0.72
N THR A 369 26.66 2.71 -1.25
CA THR A 369 25.83 1.53 -1.04
C THR A 369 25.00 1.13 -2.26
N ARG A 370 24.69 -0.16 -2.36
CA ARG A 370 23.80 -0.69 -3.41
C ARG A 370 22.34 -0.37 -3.12
N ALA A 371 21.92 -0.41 -1.85
CA ALA A 371 20.57 -0.16 -1.41
C ALA A 371 20.52 0.65 -0.10
N ILE A 372 19.42 1.36 0.11
CA ILE A 372 19.15 2.16 1.30
C ILE A 372 17.78 1.78 1.86
N VAL A 373 17.68 1.62 3.17
CA VAL A 373 16.40 1.49 3.90
C VAL A 373 16.25 2.69 4.83
N ILE A 374 15.16 3.43 4.65
CA ILE A 374 14.74 4.55 5.49
C ILE A 374 13.81 3.98 6.57
N ALA A 375 14.26 3.95 7.81
CA ALA A 375 13.55 3.47 8.98
C ALA A 375 13.56 4.52 10.11
N THR A 376 13.39 5.79 9.73
CA THR A 376 13.51 6.97 10.62
C THR A 376 12.37 7.12 11.63
N GLY A 377 11.34 6.28 11.58
CA GLY A 377 10.26 6.29 12.54
C GLY A 377 9.37 7.55 12.49
N ALA A 378 8.86 7.95 13.65
CA ALA A 378 8.00 9.10 13.83
C ALA A 378 8.36 9.86 15.12
N GLU A 379 7.69 10.98 15.35
CA GLU A 379 7.82 11.82 16.54
C GLU A 379 6.45 12.26 17.06
N PRO A 380 6.32 12.61 18.35
CA PRO A 380 5.10 13.23 18.87
C PRO A 380 4.72 14.48 18.07
N PHE A 381 3.44 14.61 17.71
CA PHE A 381 2.95 15.82 17.07
C PHE A 381 2.55 16.85 18.13
N ILE A 382 3.17 18.02 18.06
CA ILE A 382 2.82 19.17 18.92
C ILE A 382 1.84 20.06 18.16
N PRO A 383 0.61 20.28 18.66
CA PRO A 383 -0.37 21.10 17.97
C PRO A 383 0.03 22.58 18.02
N PRO A 384 -0.14 23.35 16.93
CA PRO A 384 0.25 24.75 16.86
C PRO A 384 -0.80 25.66 17.52
N ILE A 385 -0.98 25.54 18.83
CA ILE A 385 -1.87 26.41 19.62
C ILE A 385 -1.06 27.44 20.42
N PRO A 386 -1.54 28.68 20.58
CA PRO A 386 -0.82 29.72 21.34
C PRO A 386 -0.46 29.29 22.75
N GLY A 387 0.74 29.66 23.20
CA GLY A 387 1.25 29.41 24.56
C GLY A 387 1.77 28.00 24.81
N ILE A 388 1.63 27.06 23.87
CA ILE A 388 2.11 25.68 24.06
C ILE A 388 3.63 25.58 24.12
N GLU A 389 4.35 26.46 23.43
CA GLU A 389 5.82 26.47 23.41
C GLU A 389 6.42 26.82 24.78
N ASP A 390 5.71 27.63 25.56
CA ASP A 390 6.08 28.02 26.92
C ASP A 390 5.51 27.07 27.99
N ALA A 391 4.66 26.13 27.59
CA ALA A 391 4.09 25.14 28.48
C ALA A 391 5.14 24.05 28.73
N ASP A 392 5.49 23.80 29.98
CA ASP A 392 6.36 22.67 30.36
C ASP A 392 5.57 21.35 30.22
N TYR A 393 5.43 20.88 28.98
CA TYR A 393 4.65 19.70 28.62
C TYR A 393 5.51 18.45 28.46
N LEU A 394 4.89 17.31 28.71
CA LEU A 394 5.41 16.00 28.42
C LEU A 394 4.82 15.45 27.14
N THR A 395 5.53 14.52 26.53
CA THR A 395 5.09 13.73 25.37
C THR A 395 5.33 12.25 25.64
N SER A 396 4.95 11.39 24.70
CA SER A 396 5.36 9.98 24.74
C SER A 396 6.87 9.78 24.80
N ASP A 397 7.68 10.77 24.44
CA ASP A 397 9.14 10.62 24.42
C ASP A 397 9.77 11.05 25.76
N THR A 398 9.15 11.98 26.48
CA THR A 398 9.74 12.61 27.67
C THR A 398 9.14 12.15 29.00
N LEU A 399 7.91 11.60 29.02
CA LEU A 399 7.24 11.28 30.30
C LEU A 399 7.98 10.28 31.20
N TRP A 400 8.82 9.44 30.60
CA TRP A 400 9.50 8.34 31.30
C TRP A 400 10.61 8.81 32.26
N GLN A 401 10.91 10.11 32.25
CA GLN A 401 11.89 10.75 33.11
C GLN A 401 11.28 11.23 34.44
N LEU A 402 9.95 11.20 34.58
CA LEU A 402 9.27 11.57 35.81
C LEU A 402 9.80 10.78 37.02
N ARG A 403 9.91 11.47 38.16
CA ARG A 403 10.34 10.91 39.45
C ARG A 403 9.29 11.07 40.54
N GLU A 404 8.36 11.99 40.34
CA GLU A 404 7.26 12.26 41.26
C GLU A 404 5.94 12.08 40.51
N LEU A 405 4.95 11.53 41.22
CA LEU A 405 3.61 11.34 40.66
C LEU A 405 2.92 12.71 40.57
N PRO A 406 2.50 13.16 39.38
CA PRO A 406 1.77 14.42 39.26
C PRO A 406 0.47 14.35 40.06
N ARG A 407 0.19 15.38 40.88
CA ARG A 407 -1.10 15.44 41.59
C ARG A 407 -2.25 15.62 40.60
N ARG A 408 -2.10 16.54 39.65
CA ARG A 408 -3.05 16.78 38.54
C ARG A 408 -2.36 16.60 37.20
N LEU A 409 -2.74 15.56 36.47
CA LEU A 409 -2.26 15.28 35.13
C LEU A 409 -3.36 15.60 34.12
N LEU A 410 -3.10 16.50 33.19
CA LEU A 410 -3.98 16.73 32.05
C LEU A 410 -3.41 16.04 30.81
N VAL A 411 -4.18 15.13 30.23
CA VAL A 411 -3.82 14.40 29.02
C VAL A 411 -4.58 14.98 27.83
N MET A 412 -3.85 15.53 26.86
CA MET A 412 -4.40 16.03 25.60
C MET A 412 -4.32 14.94 24.54
N GLY A 413 -5.47 14.35 24.17
CA GLY A 413 -5.60 13.34 23.14
C GLY A 413 -6.33 12.08 23.63
N GLY A 414 -7.33 11.66 22.87
CA GLY A 414 -8.19 10.49 23.06
C GLY A 414 -7.80 9.28 22.23
N GLY A 415 -6.60 9.28 21.64
CA GLY A 415 -6.02 8.13 20.96
C GLY A 415 -5.58 7.02 21.94
N PRO A 416 -5.02 5.91 21.43
CA PRO A 416 -4.60 4.78 22.26
C PRO A 416 -3.54 5.18 23.30
N ILE A 417 -2.54 5.98 22.92
CA ILE A 417 -1.49 6.47 23.83
C ILE A 417 -2.12 7.26 24.99
N GLY A 418 -3.01 8.21 24.66
CA GLY A 418 -3.67 9.03 25.67
C GLY A 418 -4.52 8.21 26.64
N CYS A 419 -5.31 7.26 26.13
CA CYS A 419 -6.15 6.39 26.97
C CYS A 419 -5.32 5.49 27.90
N GLU A 420 -4.25 4.88 27.36
CA GLU A 420 -3.36 4.02 28.13
C GLU A 420 -2.69 4.77 29.29
N LEU A 421 -2.13 5.95 29.00
CA LEU A 421 -1.44 6.76 30.00
C LEU A 421 -2.42 7.40 30.99
N ALA A 422 -3.58 7.88 30.54
CA ALA A 422 -4.61 8.42 31.43
C ALA A 422 -5.06 7.37 32.47
N GLN A 423 -5.33 6.13 32.03
CA GLN A 423 -5.71 5.05 32.95
C GLN A 423 -4.56 4.67 33.90
N ALA A 424 -3.34 4.58 33.39
CA ALA A 424 -2.19 4.18 34.19
C ALA A 424 -1.95 5.18 35.33
N PHE A 425 -1.91 6.48 35.04
CA PHE A 425 -1.69 7.51 36.05
C PHE A 425 -2.85 7.63 37.04
N ALA A 426 -4.11 7.51 36.59
CA ALA A 426 -5.27 7.50 37.50
C ALA A 426 -5.19 6.33 38.49
N ARG A 427 -4.85 5.13 38.01
CA ARG A 427 -4.67 3.94 38.86
C ARG A 427 -3.47 4.06 39.80
N LEU A 428 -2.42 4.78 39.41
CA LEU A 428 -1.28 5.05 40.29
C LEU A 428 -1.59 6.12 41.36
N GLY A 429 -2.61 6.95 41.15
CA GLY A 429 -3.14 7.88 42.16
C GLY A 429 -3.19 9.36 41.74
N SER A 430 -2.90 9.69 40.48
CA SER A 430 -3.07 11.06 39.96
C SER A 430 -4.55 11.40 39.77
N ALA A 431 -4.92 12.67 39.98
CA ALA A 431 -6.17 13.21 39.45
C ALA A 431 -5.97 13.49 37.94
N VAL A 432 -6.61 12.69 37.09
CA VAL A 432 -6.40 12.76 35.64
C VAL A 432 -7.61 13.37 34.95
N THR A 433 -7.37 14.39 34.11
CA THR A 433 -8.34 14.89 33.15
C THR A 433 -7.85 14.60 31.74
N GLN A 434 -8.66 13.95 30.91
CA GLN A 434 -8.34 13.66 29.51
C GLN A 434 -9.25 14.47 28.59
N VAL A 435 -8.65 15.25 27.68
CA VAL A 435 -9.39 16.04 26.68
C VAL A 435 -9.21 15.45 25.28
N GLU A 436 -10.30 15.37 24.52
CA GLU A 436 -10.32 14.93 23.12
C GLU A 436 -11.23 15.83 22.30
N ALA A 437 -10.73 16.29 21.15
CA ALA A 437 -11.48 17.18 20.26
C ALA A 437 -12.62 16.47 19.53
N ALA A 438 -12.46 15.19 19.20
CA ALA A 438 -13.51 14.37 18.62
C ALA A 438 -14.63 14.07 19.62
N GLU A 439 -15.80 13.69 19.10
CA GLU A 439 -16.98 13.34 19.89
C GLU A 439 -16.79 12.14 20.82
N ARG A 440 -15.80 11.28 20.52
CA ARG A 440 -15.50 10.06 21.27
C ARG A 440 -14.01 9.74 21.29
N LEU A 441 -13.58 9.04 22.35
CA LEU A 441 -12.26 8.42 22.42
C LEU A 441 -12.10 7.35 21.34
N LEU A 442 -10.86 7.06 20.92
CA LEU A 442 -10.54 6.00 19.97
C LEU A 442 -11.40 6.04 18.69
N LEU A 443 -11.52 7.21 18.06
CA LEU A 443 -12.40 7.47 16.90
C LEU A 443 -12.26 6.45 15.72
N ARG A 444 -11.13 5.74 15.63
CA ARG A 444 -10.89 4.74 14.58
C ARG A 444 -11.51 3.37 14.88
N GLU A 445 -11.97 3.14 16.11
CA GLU A 445 -12.61 1.90 16.56
C GLU A 445 -14.13 1.99 16.44
N ASP A 446 -14.83 0.87 16.58
CA ASP A 446 -16.29 0.84 16.61
C ASP A 446 -16.86 1.60 17.82
N ASP A 447 -18.04 2.21 17.66
CA ASP A 447 -18.65 3.08 18.68
C ASP A 447 -18.84 2.38 20.03
N GLU A 448 -19.23 1.09 20.00
CA GLU A 448 -19.42 0.25 21.19
C GLU A 448 -18.11 0.05 21.97
N VAL A 449 -16.99 -0.10 21.25
CA VAL A 449 -15.65 -0.25 21.86
C VAL A 449 -15.22 1.05 22.53
N SER A 450 -15.41 2.19 21.85
CA SER A 450 -15.12 3.51 22.43
C SER A 450 -15.95 3.78 23.68
N ALA A 451 -17.25 3.49 23.65
CA ALA A 451 -18.14 3.67 24.79
C ALA A 451 -17.71 2.80 25.99
N PHE A 452 -17.35 1.53 25.73
CA PHE A 452 -16.86 0.62 26.76
C PHE A 452 -15.55 1.11 27.39
N VAL A 453 -14.58 1.54 26.57
CA VAL A 453 -13.29 2.06 27.05
C VAL A 453 -13.50 3.33 27.88
N GLN A 454 -14.34 4.27 27.41
CA GLN A 454 -14.67 5.48 28.16
C GLN A 454 -15.29 5.17 29.53
N ALA A 455 -16.27 4.26 29.58
CA ALA A 455 -16.88 3.84 30.83
C ALA A 455 -15.86 3.25 31.82
N ARG A 456 -14.89 2.48 31.31
CA ARG A 456 -13.82 1.91 32.14
C ARG A 456 -12.84 2.97 32.63
N LEU A 457 -12.48 3.95 31.80
CA LEU A 457 -11.62 5.08 32.21
C LEU A 457 -12.27 5.91 33.32
N VAL A 458 -13.56 6.25 33.17
CA VAL A 458 -14.33 6.97 34.19
C VAL A 458 -14.38 6.17 35.49
N ALA A 459 -14.64 4.86 35.40
CA ALA A 459 -14.65 3.97 36.57
C ALA A 459 -13.27 3.76 37.22
N ASP A 460 -12.17 4.10 36.53
CA ASP A 460 -10.81 4.16 37.07
C ASP A 460 -10.44 5.56 37.60
N GLY A 461 -11.36 6.53 37.56
CA GLY A 461 -11.18 7.88 38.12
C GLY A 461 -10.69 8.93 37.13
N VAL A 462 -10.73 8.67 35.82
CA VAL A 462 -10.37 9.65 34.79
C VAL A 462 -11.57 10.56 34.48
N ASP A 463 -11.38 11.88 34.53
CA ASP A 463 -12.33 12.87 34.01
C ASP A 463 -12.18 12.99 32.49
N VAL A 464 -13.06 12.34 31.74
CA VAL A 464 -13.02 12.30 30.26
C VAL A 464 -13.88 13.41 29.66
N ARG A 465 -13.27 14.28 28.86
CA ARG A 465 -13.91 15.41 28.17
C ARG A 465 -13.76 15.25 26.65
N THR A 466 -14.75 14.65 26.00
CA THR A 466 -14.83 14.58 24.52
C THR A 466 -15.53 15.82 23.95
N GLY A 467 -15.41 16.07 22.64
CA GLY A 467 -15.91 17.29 22.02
C GLY A 467 -15.23 18.57 22.55
N CYS A 468 -14.07 18.41 23.20
CA CYS A 468 -13.36 19.44 23.94
C CYS A 468 -12.04 19.73 23.24
N LYS A 469 -12.03 20.80 22.43
CA LYS A 469 -10.89 21.14 21.58
C LYS A 469 -9.95 22.10 22.31
N ALA A 470 -8.70 21.71 22.52
CA ALA A 470 -7.66 22.61 23.00
C ALA A 470 -7.41 23.76 22.00
N VAL A 471 -7.41 25.01 22.49
CA VAL A 471 -7.25 26.22 21.66
C VAL A 471 -6.10 27.12 22.11
N ALA A 472 -5.69 27.08 23.37
CA ALA A 472 -4.53 27.81 23.89
C ALA A 472 -4.04 27.21 25.21
N VAL A 473 -2.81 27.51 25.57
CA VAL A 473 -2.25 27.25 26.90
C VAL A 473 -1.91 28.57 27.57
N GLU A 474 -2.34 28.75 28.81
CA GLU A 474 -2.10 29.94 29.61
C GLU A 474 -1.52 29.51 30.97
N ARG A 475 -0.19 29.58 31.13
CA ARG A 475 0.53 29.14 32.34
C ARG A 475 0.20 27.69 32.73
N ASP A 476 -0.55 27.48 33.81
CA ASP A 476 -0.97 26.19 34.37
C ASP A 476 -2.41 25.81 33.97
N MET A 477 -2.96 26.44 32.91
CA MET A 477 -4.30 26.24 32.41
C MET A 477 -4.31 25.87 30.93
N LEU A 478 -5.04 24.81 30.58
CA LEU A 478 -5.39 24.51 29.19
C LEU A 478 -6.75 25.16 28.88
N ILE A 479 -6.78 26.03 27.88
CA ILE A 479 -8.00 26.65 27.38
C ILE A 479 -8.57 25.77 26.27
N CYS A 480 -9.79 25.32 26.46
CA CYS A 480 -10.52 24.48 25.51
C CYS A 480 -11.80 25.16 25.04
N GLU A 481 -12.26 24.79 23.86
CA GLU A 481 -13.59 25.09 23.34
C GLU A 481 -14.43 23.82 23.41
N ALA A 482 -15.57 23.89 24.11
CA ALA A 482 -16.54 22.81 24.24
C ALA A 482 -17.95 23.42 24.17
N ASP A 483 -18.83 22.85 23.34
CA ASP A 483 -20.20 23.33 23.14
C ASP A 483 -20.31 24.84 22.83
N GLY A 484 -19.33 25.38 22.08
CA GLY A 484 -19.25 26.80 21.74
C GLY A 484 -18.85 27.73 22.90
N GLN A 485 -18.45 27.16 24.05
CA GLN A 485 -17.98 27.91 25.22
C GLN A 485 -16.50 27.63 25.48
N ARG A 486 -15.82 28.62 26.06
CA ARG A 486 -14.44 28.45 26.55
C ARG A 486 -14.44 27.86 27.95
N VAL A 487 -13.70 26.77 28.12
CA VAL A 487 -13.51 26.09 29.40
C VAL A 487 -12.01 26.08 29.72
N SER A 488 -11.66 26.46 30.95
CA SER A 488 -10.27 26.48 31.41
C SER A 488 -10.03 25.32 32.37
N LEU A 489 -9.04 24.48 32.06
CA LEU A 489 -8.70 23.27 32.82
C LEU A 489 -7.32 23.41 33.45
N ARG A 490 -7.25 23.34 34.78
CA ARG A 490 -6.00 23.48 35.53
C ARG A 490 -5.21 22.18 35.57
N TYR A 491 -3.90 22.25 35.44
CA TYR A 491 -3.01 21.09 35.53
C TYR A 491 -1.72 21.41 36.29
N ASP A 492 -1.07 20.37 36.82
CA ASP A 492 0.32 20.46 37.29
C ASP A 492 1.29 20.00 36.19
N VAL A 493 0.88 18.98 35.44
CA VAL A 493 1.62 18.46 34.29
C VAL A 493 0.66 18.29 33.11
N LEU A 494 1.08 18.77 31.95
CA LEU A 494 0.40 18.57 30.67
C LEU A 494 1.09 17.45 29.88
N LEU A 495 0.34 16.45 29.44
CA LEU A 495 0.82 15.39 28.56
C LEU A 495 0.16 15.51 27.18
N ILE A 496 0.96 15.72 26.14
CA ILE A 496 0.50 15.79 24.76
C ILE A 496 0.57 14.40 24.11
N ALA A 497 -0.59 13.89 23.70
CA ALA A 497 -0.78 12.59 23.07
C ALA A 497 -1.75 12.66 21.86
N VAL A 498 -1.72 13.78 21.11
CA VAL A 498 -2.65 14.06 19.99
C VAL A 498 -2.27 13.39 18.66
N GLY A 499 -1.22 12.57 18.66
CA GLY A 499 -0.78 11.80 17.50
C GLY A 499 0.72 11.89 17.26
N ARG A 500 1.15 11.23 16.18
CA ARG A 500 2.55 11.14 15.79
C ARG A 500 2.73 11.55 14.33
N LYS A 501 3.84 12.23 14.07
CA LYS A 501 4.26 12.71 12.76
C LYS A 501 5.47 11.90 12.28
N PRO A 502 5.37 11.21 11.13
CA PRO A 502 6.51 10.54 10.50
C PRO A 502 7.71 11.47 10.27
N ARG A 503 8.94 10.99 10.51
CA ARG A 503 10.16 11.77 10.30
C ARG A 503 10.57 11.70 8.82
N THR A 504 10.13 12.68 8.02
CA THR A 504 10.31 12.68 6.56
C THR A 504 11.20 13.80 6.02
N ALA A 505 11.76 14.66 6.88
CA ALA A 505 12.50 15.85 6.48
C ALA A 505 13.91 15.88 7.09
N GLY A 506 14.82 16.61 6.46
CA GLY A 506 16.15 16.92 7.01
C GLY A 506 17.24 15.89 6.70
N PHE A 507 16.94 14.82 5.96
CA PHE A 507 17.92 13.77 5.61
C PHE A 507 17.97 13.47 4.10
N GLY A 508 17.57 14.42 3.25
CA GLY A 508 17.89 14.41 1.81
C GLY A 508 16.75 13.98 0.86
N LEU A 509 15.53 13.72 1.34
CA LEU A 509 14.44 13.24 0.49
C LEU A 509 14.01 14.29 -0.54
N GLU A 510 13.99 15.55 -0.12
CA GLU A 510 13.61 16.71 -0.92
C GLU A 510 14.56 16.92 -2.10
N GLU A 511 15.87 16.89 -1.84
CA GLU A 511 16.91 17.01 -2.87
C GLU A 511 16.90 15.82 -3.84
N LEU A 512 16.59 14.62 -3.33
CA LEU A 512 16.40 13.44 -4.15
C LEU A 512 15.07 13.47 -4.92
N GLY A 513 14.16 14.40 -4.64
CA GLY A 513 12.82 14.47 -5.21
C GLY A 513 11.96 13.25 -4.89
N ILE A 514 12.21 12.58 -3.75
CA ILE A 514 11.36 11.50 -3.25
C ILE A 514 10.12 12.16 -2.63
N PRO A 515 8.91 11.89 -3.15
CA PRO A 515 7.70 12.49 -2.60
C PRO A 515 7.48 12.04 -1.15
N ALA A 516 7.30 13.01 -0.26
CA ALA A 516 6.91 12.78 1.11
C ALA A 516 5.80 13.78 1.47
N GLY A 517 4.62 13.25 1.79
CA GLY A 517 3.50 14.01 2.31
C GLY A 517 3.47 13.90 3.83
N ARG A 518 2.46 13.21 4.36
CA ARG A 518 2.47 12.78 5.77
C ARG A 518 3.47 11.65 6.01
N THR A 519 3.67 10.77 5.02
CA THR A 519 4.62 9.66 5.03
C THR A 519 5.43 9.69 3.73
N VAL A 520 6.53 8.93 3.70
CA VAL A 520 7.29 8.70 2.46
C VAL A 520 6.46 7.87 1.50
N GLU A 521 6.29 8.34 0.27
CA GLU A 521 5.54 7.61 -0.74
C GLU A 521 6.30 6.35 -1.18
N THR A 522 5.64 5.22 -1.06
CA THR A 522 6.15 3.92 -1.48
C THR A 522 5.13 3.13 -2.30
N ASP A 523 5.63 2.16 -3.06
CA ASP A 523 4.80 1.13 -3.69
C ASP A 523 4.48 -0.02 -2.72
N ALA A 524 3.79 -1.05 -3.22
CA ALA A 524 3.42 -2.23 -2.41
C ALA A 524 4.62 -3.06 -1.93
N TYR A 525 5.82 -2.80 -2.44
CA TYR A 525 7.08 -3.42 -2.05
C TYR A 525 7.94 -2.47 -1.20
N LEU A 526 7.34 -1.41 -0.64
CA LEU A 526 8.00 -0.40 0.17
C LEU A 526 9.10 0.37 -0.57
N THR A 527 9.08 0.34 -1.91
CA THR A 527 10.08 0.99 -2.75
C THR A 527 9.67 2.43 -3.03
N THR A 528 10.61 3.36 -2.90
CA THR A 528 10.40 4.79 -3.19
C THR A 528 10.48 5.07 -4.70
N LEU A 529 10.57 6.35 -5.08
CA LEU A 529 10.90 6.76 -6.46
C LEU A 529 12.15 6.05 -7.02
N TYR A 530 13.13 5.74 -6.18
CA TYR A 530 14.33 5.02 -6.58
C TYR A 530 14.20 3.53 -6.28
N PRO A 531 14.37 2.65 -7.30
CA PRO A 531 14.26 1.20 -7.11
C PRO A 531 15.18 0.56 -6.07
N ASN A 532 16.17 1.29 -5.56
CA ASN A 532 17.11 0.82 -4.56
C ASN A 532 16.99 1.53 -3.20
N ILE A 533 16.02 2.44 -3.05
CA ILE A 533 15.72 3.11 -1.78
C ILE A 533 14.34 2.66 -1.34
N HIS A 534 14.27 2.09 -0.13
CA HIS A 534 13.04 1.61 0.49
C HIS A 534 12.74 2.43 1.74
N ALA A 535 11.47 2.49 2.15
CA ALA A 535 11.06 3.11 3.41
C ALA A 535 10.12 2.17 4.18
N CYS A 536 10.35 1.96 5.47
CA CYS A 536 9.60 0.99 6.29
C CYS A 536 9.35 1.47 7.72
N GLY A 537 8.31 0.93 8.35
CA GLY A 537 7.82 1.38 9.66
C GLY A 537 7.04 2.69 9.59
N ASP A 538 7.00 3.43 10.70
CA ASP A 538 6.16 4.61 10.85
C ASP A 538 6.38 5.68 9.79
N VAL A 539 7.59 5.75 9.21
CA VAL A 539 7.95 6.69 8.13
C VAL A 539 7.19 6.44 6.82
N ALA A 540 6.84 5.18 6.55
CA ALA A 540 6.09 4.76 5.37
C ALA A 540 4.57 4.70 5.62
N GLY A 541 4.17 4.37 6.85
CA GLY A 541 2.76 4.19 7.23
C GLY A 541 2.07 3.06 6.44
N PRO A 542 0.72 3.00 6.45
CA PRO A 542 -0.21 3.86 7.20
C PRO A 542 -0.36 3.43 8.68
N TYR A 543 0.24 2.30 9.07
CA TYR A 543 0.17 1.77 10.43
C TYR A 543 1.46 2.06 11.19
N GLN A 544 1.33 2.53 12.42
CA GLN A 544 2.44 2.86 13.31
C GLN A 544 2.50 1.84 14.45
N PHE A 545 2.80 0.59 14.09
CA PHE A 545 2.90 -0.52 15.02
C PHE A 545 4.21 -1.28 14.80
N THR A 546 4.85 -1.69 15.90
CA THR A 546 6.11 -2.46 15.90
C THR A 546 6.06 -3.68 15.00
N HIS A 547 4.95 -4.43 15.01
CA HIS A 547 4.83 -5.65 14.19
C HIS A 547 4.67 -5.34 12.70
N THR A 548 3.95 -4.28 12.33
CA THR A 548 3.87 -3.82 10.92
C THR A 548 5.20 -3.22 10.45
N ALA A 549 5.98 -2.64 11.37
CA ALA A 549 7.32 -2.16 11.07
C ALA A 549 8.31 -3.30 10.81
N ALA A 550 8.12 -4.44 11.49
CA ALA A 550 9.02 -5.60 11.43
C ALA A 550 8.71 -6.60 10.30
N HIS A 551 7.45 -6.75 9.90
CA HIS A 551 6.95 -7.74 8.93
C HIS A 551 6.36 -7.08 7.70
#